data_AF-A0AA39DC57-F1
#
_entry.id   AF-A0AA39DC57-F1
#
_cell.length_a   1.000
_cell.length_b   1.000
_cell.length_c   1.000
_cell.angle_alpha   90.00
_cell.angle_beta   90.00
_cell.angle_gamma   90.00
#
_symmetry.space_group_name_H-M   'P 1'
#
loop_
_entity.id
_entity.type
_entity.pdbx_description
1 polymer ?
#
loop_
_entity_poly.entity_id
_entity_poly.type
_entity_poly.pdbx_seq_one_letter_code
_entity_poly.pdbx_strand_id
1 'polypeptide(L)'
;MDEVRSSNQVPMDDGSMSSSQMEHSEGFEVHKSVSEKKNLTWIDEMDNFLVDRLMEQMHKGQKIGGVFTKTAYVIVAREIGENFELSCNSEHIKNRMKTLKKNFYAAQEVLQSGSGFGFNESTQMIEATTEVWTTYTKVS
;
A
#
# COMPACT_ATOMS: atom_id res chain seq x y z
N MET A 1 -46.28 -1.56 70.87
CA MET A 1 -46.98 -2.69 71.52
C MET A 1 -48.06 -3.13 70.54
N ASP A 2 -48.08 -4.30 69.90
CA ASP A 2 -47.35 -5.55 70.11
C ASP A 2 -47.31 -6.36 68.80
N GLU A 3 -46.30 -7.22 68.73
CA GLU A 3 -46.13 -8.34 67.80
C GLU A 3 -46.97 -9.53 68.25
N VAL A 4 -47.77 -10.19 67.38
CA VAL A 4 -47.97 -11.65 67.47
C VAL A 4 -48.40 -12.30 66.14
N ARG A 5 -47.41 -12.95 65.52
CA ARG A 5 -47.35 -14.34 65.02
C ARG A 5 -48.63 -15.21 64.93
N SER A 6 -48.69 -15.99 63.83
CA SER A 6 -49.16 -17.41 63.66
C SER A 6 -50.18 -17.57 62.53
N SER A 7 -50.22 -18.63 61.73
CA SER A 7 -49.40 -19.84 61.55
C SER A 7 -49.97 -20.59 60.32
N ASN A 8 -49.14 -21.48 59.75
CA ASN A 8 -49.44 -22.62 58.86
C ASN A 8 -49.00 -22.45 57.40
N GLN A 9 -48.44 -23.42 56.68
CA GLN A 9 -47.59 -24.60 56.97
C GLN A 9 -47.11 -25.09 55.57
N VAL A 10 -45.82 -25.42 55.48
CA VAL A 10 -44.97 -26.17 54.50
C VAL A 10 -45.60 -27.38 53.72
N PRO A 11 -44.89 -28.14 52.83
CA PRO A 11 -43.62 -27.95 52.06
C PRO A 11 -43.62 -28.57 50.61
N MET A 12 -42.44 -28.59 49.97
CA MET A 12 -41.92 -29.58 48.98
C MET A 12 -42.08 -29.27 47.49
N ASP A 13 -40.96 -29.03 46.80
CA ASP A 13 -40.42 -30.04 45.88
C ASP A 13 -38.92 -29.81 45.63
N ASP A 14 -38.17 -30.90 45.74
CA ASP A 14 -36.76 -31.06 45.43
C ASP A 14 -36.64 -31.24 43.92
N GLY A 15 -36.33 -30.13 43.23
CA GLY A 15 -36.10 -30.12 41.80
C GLY A 15 -34.67 -29.69 41.48
N SER A 16 -33.71 -30.57 41.73
CA SER A 16 -32.37 -30.48 41.13
C SER A 16 -32.47 -30.34 39.61
N MET A 17 -32.12 -29.16 39.08
CA MET A 17 -31.86 -28.97 37.65
C MET A 17 -30.47 -28.38 37.44
N SER A 18 -29.53 -29.30 37.29
CA SER A 18 -28.42 -29.33 36.33
C SER A 18 -27.81 -28.00 35.90
N SER A 19 -26.60 -27.76 36.42
CA SER A 19 -25.60 -26.88 35.82
C SER A 19 -25.30 -27.34 34.39
N SER A 20 -25.77 -26.58 33.39
CA SER A 20 -25.37 -26.76 32.01
C SER A 20 -24.55 -25.54 31.57
N GLN A 21 -23.29 -25.83 31.24
CA GLN A 21 -22.35 -24.96 30.57
C GLN A 21 -22.99 -24.29 29.34
N MET A 22 -22.76 -22.98 29.19
CA MET A 22 -22.58 -22.39 27.87
C MET A 22 -21.14 -21.86 27.79
N GLU A 23 -20.34 -22.69 27.14
CA GLU A 23 -19.06 -22.36 26.54
C GLU A 23 -19.24 -21.29 25.45
N HIS A 24 -18.26 -20.39 25.39
CA HIS A 24 -17.70 -19.75 24.20
C HIS A 24 -18.68 -19.06 23.22
N SER A 25 -18.84 -17.74 23.36
CA SER A 25 -19.27 -16.87 22.26
C SER A 25 -18.18 -15.87 21.89
N GLU A 26 -17.62 -16.15 20.71
CA GLU A 26 -17.19 -15.20 19.67
C GLU A 26 -16.00 -14.31 20.01
N GLY A 27 -14.83 -14.92 19.84
CA GLY A 27 -13.61 -14.21 19.53
C GLY A 27 -13.80 -13.30 18.32
N PHE A 28 -13.41 -12.04 18.47
CA PHE A 28 -13.16 -11.14 17.36
C PHE A 28 -11.89 -11.59 16.64
N GLU A 29 -12.00 -12.66 15.87
CA GLU A 29 -10.96 -13.08 14.96
C GLU A 29 -11.05 -12.16 13.75
N VAL A 30 -10.33 -11.03 13.81
CA VAL A 30 -9.88 -10.38 12.59
C VAL A 30 -8.96 -11.38 11.93
N HIS A 31 -9.55 -12.24 11.10
CA HIS A 31 -8.86 -12.83 9.98
C HIS A 31 -8.42 -11.63 9.14
N LYS A 32 -7.26 -11.07 9.49
CA LYS A 32 -6.41 -10.38 8.55
C LYS A 32 -6.13 -11.46 7.53
N SER A 33 -6.96 -11.50 6.49
CA SER A 33 -6.58 -12.13 5.26
C SER A 33 -5.23 -11.49 4.95
N VAL A 34 -4.18 -12.29 5.15
CA VAL A 34 -2.95 -12.08 4.43
C VAL A 34 -3.39 -12.33 2.99
N SER A 35 -4.04 -11.33 2.40
CA SER A 35 -3.92 -11.07 0.99
C SER A 35 -2.43 -11.02 0.83
N GLU A 36 -1.89 -12.12 0.30
CA GLU A 36 -0.56 -12.12 -0.24
C GLU A 36 -0.51 -10.87 -1.09
N LYS A 37 0.13 -9.82 -0.57
CA LYS A 37 0.32 -8.58 -1.29
C LYS A 37 1.27 -8.99 -2.39
N LYS A 38 0.71 -9.46 -3.50
CA LYS A 38 1.43 -9.73 -4.73
C LYS A 38 2.01 -8.39 -5.10
N ASN A 39 3.26 -8.18 -4.68
CA ASN A 39 3.99 -6.96 -5.00
C ASN A 39 4.01 -6.90 -6.52
N LEU A 40 3.44 -5.83 -7.07
CA LEU A 40 3.40 -5.68 -8.52
C LEU A 40 4.85 -5.59 -9.01
N THR A 41 5.20 -6.50 -9.93
CA THR A 41 6.44 -6.40 -10.69
C THR A 41 6.22 -5.36 -11.77
N TRP A 42 6.85 -4.21 -11.61
CA TRP A 42 6.76 -3.10 -12.56
C TRP A 42 7.72 -3.34 -13.72
N ILE A 43 7.19 -3.26 -14.94
CA ILE A 43 7.97 -3.24 -16.18
C ILE A 43 8.04 -1.81 -16.71
N ASP A 44 9.00 -1.56 -17.60
CA ASP A 44 9.26 -0.22 -18.14
C ASP A 44 8.02 0.37 -18.85
N GLU A 45 7.24 -0.47 -19.54
CA GLU A 45 5.98 -0.05 -20.18
C GLU A 45 4.95 0.49 -19.17
N MET A 46 4.86 -0.13 -17.98
CA MET A 46 3.98 0.35 -16.92
C MET A 46 4.46 1.65 -16.31
N ASP A 47 5.78 1.86 -16.21
CA ASP A 47 6.36 3.09 -15.70
C ASP A 47 6.11 4.27 -16.64
N ASN A 48 6.32 4.05 -17.94
CA ASN A 48 6.03 5.06 -18.96
C ASN A 48 4.55 5.45 -18.90
N PHE A 49 3.66 4.45 -18.91
CA PHE A 49 2.22 4.68 -18.78
C PHE A 49 1.88 5.42 -17.47
N LEU A 50 2.46 5.01 -16.35
CA LEU A 50 2.26 5.67 -15.05
C LEU A 50 2.62 7.16 -15.10
N VAL A 51 3.80 7.49 -15.64
CA VAL A 51 4.28 8.86 -15.73
C VAL A 51 3.38 9.69 -16.64
N ASP A 52 3.02 9.17 -17.81
CA ASP A 52 2.11 9.82 -18.76
C ASP A 52 0.75 10.12 -18.15
N ARG A 53 0.12 9.12 -17.53
CA ARG A 53 -1.18 9.30 -16.89
C ARG A 53 -1.12 10.31 -15.74
N LEU A 54 -0.05 10.32 -14.95
CA LEU A 54 0.10 11.32 -13.89
C LEU A 54 0.36 12.72 -14.45
N MET A 55 1.07 12.87 -15.57
CA MET A 55 1.21 14.16 -16.26
C MET A 55 -0.15 14.67 -16.76
N GLU A 56 -0.99 13.80 -17.31
CA GLU A 56 -2.35 14.19 -17.68
C GLU A 56 -3.19 14.63 -16.48
N GLN A 57 -3.11 13.91 -15.35
CA GLN A 57 -3.81 14.31 -14.13
C GLN A 57 -3.29 15.66 -13.60
N MET A 58 -1.99 15.93 -13.73
CA MET A 58 -1.41 17.24 -13.41
C MET A 58 -2.02 18.35 -14.27
N HIS A 59 -2.12 18.16 -15.59
CA HIS A 59 -2.75 19.11 -16.49
C HIS A 59 -4.25 19.33 -16.20
N LYS A 60 -4.93 18.32 -15.65
CA LYS A 60 -6.31 18.38 -15.17
C LYS A 60 -6.46 19.03 -13.79
N GLY A 61 -5.41 19.61 -13.23
CA GLY A 61 -5.44 20.29 -11.93
C GLY A 61 -5.44 19.35 -10.72
N GLN A 62 -5.16 18.06 -10.90
CA GLN A 62 -5.12 17.09 -9.80
C GLN A 62 -3.76 17.06 -9.07
N LYS A 63 -2.98 18.14 -9.17
CA LYS A 63 -1.75 18.35 -8.43
C LYS A 63 -1.84 19.68 -7.68
N ILE A 64 -1.93 19.60 -6.36
CA ILE A 64 -2.13 20.76 -5.47
C ILE A 64 -0.92 20.83 -4.54
N GLY A 65 -0.26 22.00 -4.47
CA GLY A 65 0.92 22.18 -3.62
C GLY A 65 2.07 21.22 -3.92
N GLY A 66 2.22 20.80 -5.19
CA GLY A 66 3.25 19.86 -5.62
C GLY A 66 2.93 18.38 -5.37
N VAL A 67 1.80 18.06 -4.74
CA VAL A 67 1.36 16.70 -4.42
C VAL A 67 0.15 16.32 -5.26
N PHE A 68 0.12 15.11 -5.79
CA PHE A 68 -1.06 14.60 -6.49
C PHE A 68 -2.19 14.32 -5.51
N THR A 69 -3.42 14.64 -5.92
CA THR A 69 -4.61 14.36 -5.11
C THR A 69 -4.82 12.85 -4.97
N LYS A 70 -5.58 12.44 -3.95
CA LYS A 70 -6.02 11.05 -3.80
C LYS A 70 -6.76 10.57 -5.05
N THR A 71 -7.56 11.44 -5.66
CA THR A 71 -8.30 11.18 -6.89
C THR A 71 -7.38 10.84 -8.05
N ALA A 72 -6.30 11.59 -8.27
CA ALA A 72 -5.31 11.25 -9.31
C ALA A 72 -4.76 9.83 -9.11
N TYR A 73 -4.34 9.48 -7.90
CA TYR A 73 -3.79 8.15 -7.63
C TYR A 73 -4.80 7.02 -7.85
N VAL A 74 -6.08 7.23 -7.52
CA VAL A 74 -7.14 6.25 -7.75
C VAL A 74 -7.42 6.07 -9.24
N ILE A 75 -7.51 7.17 -9.99
CA ILE A 75 -7.75 7.13 -11.45
C ILE A 75 -6.62 6.38 -12.14
N VAL A 76 -5.35 6.75 -11.88
CA VAL A 76 -4.20 6.12 -12.52
C VAL A 76 -4.05 4.65 -12.11
N ALA A 77 -4.36 4.30 -10.86
CA ALA A 77 -4.37 2.90 -10.43
C ALA A 77 -5.38 2.07 -11.22
N ARG A 78 -6.59 2.60 -11.42
CA ARG A 78 -7.61 1.93 -12.23
C ARG A 78 -7.15 1.76 -13.68
N GLU A 79 -6.63 2.82 -14.29
CA GLU A 79 -6.17 2.79 -15.68
C GLU A 79 -5.04 1.77 -15.89
N ILE A 80 -4.09 1.68 -14.96
CA ILE A 80 -3.04 0.64 -15.02
C ILE A 80 -3.64 -0.76 -14.84
N GLY A 81 -4.56 -0.94 -13.89
CA GLY A 81 -5.21 -2.23 -13.68
C GLY A 81 -5.99 -2.71 -14.91
N GLU A 82 -6.64 -1.78 -15.62
CA GLU A 82 -7.38 -2.04 -16.85
C GLU A 82 -6.46 -2.33 -18.05
N ASN A 83 -5.37 -1.56 -18.23
CA ASN A 83 -4.48 -1.71 -19.39
C ASN A 83 -3.54 -2.92 -19.28
N PHE A 84 -3.17 -3.33 -18.07
CA PHE A 84 -2.21 -4.41 -17.83
C PHE A 84 -2.83 -5.63 -17.13
N GLU A 85 -4.16 -5.69 -17.07
CA GLU A 85 -4.95 -6.80 -16.51
C GLU A 85 -4.47 -7.26 -15.11
N LEU A 86 -4.17 -6.29 -14.23
CA LEU A 86 -3.56 -6.56 -12.94
C LEU A 86 -4.28 -5.88 -11.77
N SER A 87 -4.05 -6.38 -10.56
CA SER A 87 -4.60 -5.78 -9.34
C SER A 87 -3.77 -4.58 -8.89
N CYS A 88 -4.14 -3.39 -9.34
CA CYS A 88 -3.51 -2.14 -8.94
C CYS A 88 -4.37 -1.33 -7.98
N ASN A 89 -3.73 -0.69 -7.00
CA ASN A 89 -4.37 0.25 -6.10
C ASN A 89 -3.51 1.50 -5.95
N SER A 90 -4.10 2.56 -5.36
CA SER A 90 -3.41 3.85 -5.20
C SER A 90 -2.10 3.77 -4.40
N GLU A 91 -1.94 2.78 -3.52
CA GLU A 91 -0.71 2.61 -2.72
C GLU A 91 0.43 2.04 -3.57
N HIS A 92 0.13 1.12 -4.50
CA HIS A 92 1.09 0.66 -5.50
C HIS A 92 1.63 1.84 -6.32
N ILE A 93 0.75 2.74 -6.76
CA ILE A 93 1.12 3.94 -7.53
C ILE A 93 2.04 4.86 -6.73
N LYS A 94 1.67 5.18 -5.48
CA LYS A 94 2.48 6.02 -4.61
C LYS A 94 3.86 5.42 -4.35
N ASN A 95 3.92 4.11 -4.09
CA ASN A 95 5.18 3.43 -3.81
C ASN A 95 6.07 3.39 -5.05
N ARG A 96 5.51 3.10 -6.23
CA ARG A 96 6.31 3.17 -7.46
C ARG A 96 6.83 4.57 -7.74
N MET A 97 6.01 5.59 -7.53
CA MET A 97 6.45 6.99 -7.70
C MET A 97 7.59 7.36 -6.75
N LYS A 98 7.61 6.85 -5.52
CA LYS A 98 8.76 7.03 -4.60
C LYS A 98 10.02 6.37 -5.18
N THR A 99 9.91 5.16 -5.70
CA THR A 99 11.03 4.45 -6.35
C THR A 99 11.54 5.22 -7.57
N LEU A 100 10.66 5.65 -8.48
CA LEU A 100 11.03 6.42 -9.67
C LEU A 100 11.75 7.72 -9.31
N LYS A 101 11.25 8.46 -8.31
CA LYS A 101 11.93 9.66 -7.81
C LYS A 101 13.32 9.36 -7.25
N LYS A 102 13.45 8.29 -6.45
CA LYS A 102 14.76 7.89 -5.91
C LYS A 102 15.74 7.57 -7.04
N ASN A 103 15.31 6.80 -8.04
CA ASN A 103 16.13 6.45 -9.19
C ASN A 103 16.54 7.69 -9.99
N PHE A 104 15.60 8.62 -10.20
CA PHE A 104 15.87 9.89 -10.87
C PHE A 104 16.89 10.75 -10.10
N TYR A 105 16.80 10.84 -8.78
CA TYR A 105 17.77 11.60 -7.99
C TYR A 105 19.16 10.95 -8.01
N ALA A 106 19.26 9.63 -7.94
CA ALA A 106 20.52 8.93 -8.09
C ALA A 106 21.13 9.15 -9.49
N ALA A 107 20.30 9.07 -10.53
CA ALA A 107 20.69 9.40 -11.90
C ALA A 107 21.20 10.84 -12.02
N GLN A 108 20.48 11.80 -11.44
CA GLN A 108 20.84 13.21 -11.44
C GLN A 108 22.16 13.47 -10.71
N GLU A 109 22.39 12.81 -9.56
CA GLU A 109 23.64 12.91 -8.81
C GLU A 109 24.84 12.44 -9.64
N VAL A 110 24.70 11.28 -10.32
CA VAL A 110 25.73 10.76 -11.22
C VAL A 110 26.02 11.78 -12.32
N LEU A 111 25.00 12.30 -12.99
CA LEU A 111 25.16 13.29 -14.07
C LEU A 111 25.80 14.60 -13.60
N GLN A 112 25.54 15.04 -12.36
CA GLN A 112 26.08 16.29 -11.81
C GLN A 112 27.48 16.16 -11.22
N SER A 113 27.92 14.94 -10.89
CA SER A 113 29.20 14.67 -10.22
C SER A 113 30.45 14.90 -11.08
N GLY A 114 30.31 15.33 -12.34
CA GLY A 114 31.45 15.55 -13.24
C GLY A 114 32.18 14.25 -13.63
N SER A 115 31.51 13.10 -13.45
CA SER A 115 32.07 11.75 -13.57
C SER A 115 32.22 11.25 -15.01
N GLY A 116 31.97 12.10 -16.01
CA GLY A 116 32.03 11.72 -17.43
C GLY A 116 30.79 10.98 -17.94
N PHE A 117 29.73 10.92 -17.13
CA PHE A 117 28.42 10.44 -17.54
C PHE A 117 27.61 11.57 -18.20
N GLY A 118 26.96 11.24 -19.31
CA GLY A 118 26.01 12.08 -20.01
C GLY A 118 24.62 11.47 -20.03
N PHE A 119 23.60 12.27 -20.30
CA PHE A 119 22.24 11.79 -20.54
C PHE A 119 21.97 11.81 -22.04
N ASN A 120 21.54 10.69 -22.60
CA ASN A 120 21.13 10.59 -23.99
C ASN A 120 19.62 10.80 -24.09
N GLU A 121 19.21 11.94 -24.65
CA GLU A 121 17.79 12.29 -24.83
C GLU A 121 17.05 11.37 -25.81
N SER A 122 17.76 10.73 -26.74
CA SER A 122 17.12 9.83 -27.72
C SER A 122 16.76 8.47 -27.11
N THR A 123 17.62 7.95 -26.23
CA THR A 123 17.41 6.66 -25.54
C THR A 123 16.80 6.83 -24.15
N GLN A 124 16.74 8.07 -23.63
CA GLN A 124 16.37 8.40 -22.25
C GLN A 124 17.22 7.66 -21.20
N MET A 125 18.50 7.42 -21.51
CA MET A 125 19.43 6.66 -20.67
C MET A 125 20.66 7.47 -20.28
N ILE A 126 21.27 7.09 -19.16
CA ILE A 126 22.62 7.57 -18.81
C ILE A 126 23.63 6.78 -19.64
N GLU A 127 24.51 7.50 -20.33
CA GLU A 127 25.59 6.95 -21.15
C GLU A 127 26.94 7.46 -20.67
N ALA A 128 27.94 6.59 -20.75
CA ALA A 128 29.32 6.92 -20.44
C ALA A 128 30.25 5.92 -21.14
N THR A 129 31.54 6.24 -21.18
CA THR A 129 32.53 5.29 -21.68
C THR A 129 32.65 4.07 -20.76
N THR A 130 33.09 2.94 -21.30
CA THR A 130 33.29 1.70 -20.50
C THR A 130 34.23 1.91 -19.32
N GLU A 131 35.24 2.79 -19.46
CA GLU A 131 36.18 3.14 -18.40
C GLU A 131 35.50 3.85 -17.23
N VAL A 132 34.59 4.80 -17.52
CA VAL A 132 33.80 5.52 -16.54
C VAL A 132 32.86 4.57 -15.79
N TRP A 133 32.16 3.69 -16.51
CA TRP A 133 31.31 2.64 -15.89
C TRP A 133 32.11 1.69 -14.98
N THR A 134 33.30 1.28 -15.43
CA THR A 134 34.16 0.36 -14.68
C THR A 134 34.70 1.01 -13.40
N THR A 135 35.02 2.29 -13.44
CA THR A 135 35.47 3.05 -12.26
C THR A 135 34.33 3.22 -11.26
N TYR A 136 33.15 3.61 -11.73
CA TYR A 136 31.98 3.82 -10.88
C TYR A 136 31.54 2.53 -10.15
N THR A 137 31.56 1.40 -10.84
CA THR A 137 31.18 0.10 -10.27
C THR A 137 32.23 -0.50 -9.32
N LYS A 138 33.50 -0.10 -9.43
CA LYS A 138 34.59 -0.53 -8.52
C LYS A 138 34.66 0.28 -7.23
N VAL A 139 34.12 1.50 -7.23
CA VAL A 139 34.18 2.43 -6.10
C VAL A 139 32.96 2.30 -5.17
N SER A 140 31.94 1.53 -5.58
CA SER A 140 30.70 1.34 -4.82
C SER A 140 30.69 0.10 -3.94
#